data_AF-A0A4R2H186-F1
#
_entry.id   AF-A0A4R2H186-F1
#
_cell.length_a   1.000
_cell.length_b   1.000
_cell.length_c   1.000
_cell.angle_alpha   90.00
_cell.angle_beta   90.00
_cell.angle_gamma   90.00
#
_symmetry.space_group_name_H-M   'P 1'
#
loop_
_entity.id
_entity.type
_entity.pdbx_description
1 polymer ?
#
loop_
_entity_poly.entity_id
_entity_poly.type
_entity_poly.pdbx_seq_one_letter_code
_entity_poly.pdbx_strand_id
1 'polypeptide(L)'
;MAGVWSLGGEGRWRPLTATGFVSEADLHGLIGETPAMLPLAGTPRLAIVGKEVNCGRERADLLAVEVETGRPVVIEIKLASNTDRRRSLTQVLGYAAYLRRLDARGLNTVLRT
;
A
#
# COMPACT_ATOMS: atom_id res chain seq x y z
N MET A 1 -1.80 25.27 -6.43
CA MET A 1 -1.93 23.91 -7.00
C MET A 1 -2.33 24.04 -8.46
N ALA A 2 -1.51 23.53 -9.39
CA ALA A 2 -1.92 23.42 -10.78
C ALA A 2 -2.87 22.22 -10.90
N GLY A 3 -4.10 22.44 -11.37
CA GLY A 3 -5.02 21.34 -11.68
C GLY A 3 -4.52 20.55 -12.89
N VAL A 4 -4.76 19.25 -12.90
CA VAL A 4 -4.62 18.45 -14.13
C VAL A 4 -5.84 18.74 -15.00
N TRP A 5 -5.65 19.02 -16.28
CA TRP A 5 -6.72 19.30 -17.24
C TRP A 5 -6.77 18.19 -18.29
N SER A 6 -7.96 17.82 -18.74
CA SER A 6 -8.16 16.87 -19.84
C SER A 6 -9.10 17.46 -20.90
N LEU A 7 -8.88 17.08 -22.16
CA LEU A 7 -9.76 17.41 -23.26
C LEU A 7 -10.96 16.46 -23.22
N GLY A 8 -12.16 16.98 -22.97
CA GLY A 8 -13.39 16.19 -23.02
C GLY A 8 -13.74 15.76 -24.44
N GLY A 9 -14.64 14.78 -24.59
CA GLY A 9 -15.09 14.28 -25.90
C GLY A 9 -15.78 15.34 -26.78
N GLU A 10 -16.21 16.45 -26.16
CA GLU A 10 -16.79 17.64 -26.80
C GLU A 10 -15.75 18.73 -27.16
N GLY A 11 -14.45 18.43 -27.06
CA GLY A 11 -13.36 19.33 -27.46
C GLY A 11 -13.10 20.48 -26.49
N ARG A 12 -13.69 20.46 -25.29
CA ARG A 12 -13.49 21.47 -24.25
C ARG A 12 -12.53 20.97 -23.17
N TRP A 13 -11.62 21.84 -22.76
CA TRP A 13 -10.76 21.60 -21.59
C TRP A 13 -11.58 21.65 -20.32
N ARG A 14 -11.45 20.62 -19.48
CA ARG A 14 -12.08 20.56 -18.16
C ARG A 14 -11.07 20.13 -17.10
N PRO A 15 -11.21 20.60 -15.85
CA PRO A 15 -10.38 20.11 -14.76
C PRO A 15 -10.65 18.62 -14.55
N LEU A 16 -9.58 17.83 -14.46
CA LEU A 16 -9.65 16.43 -14.12
C LEU A 16 -9.84 16.32 -12.61
N THR A 17 -11.05 15.98 -12.19
CA THR A 17 -11.37 15.72 -10.79
C THR A 17 -10.85 14.36 -10.38
N ALA A 18 -10.15 14.29 -9.24
CA ALA A 18 -9.76 13.00 -8.66
C ALA A 18 -11.01 12.18 -8.36
N THR A 19 -11.11 11.00 -8.97
CA THR A 19 -12.12 10.00 -8.65
C THR A 19 -11.54 8.99 -7.67
N GLY A 20 -12.33 8.55 -6.70
CA GLY A 20 -11.93 7.46 -5.82
C GLY A 20 -11.77 6.13 -6.58
N PHE A 21 -11.23 5.13 -5.90
CA PHE A 21 -11.12 3.77 -6.41
C PHE A 21 -12.42 3.01 -6.21
N VAL A 22 -12.76 2.14 -7.17
CA VAL A 22 -13.97 1.31 -7.13
C VAL A 22 -13.74 0.05 -6.29
N SER A 23 -12.51 -0.48 -6.29
CA SER A 23 -12.16 -1.68 -5.54
C SER A 23 -10.82 -1.53 -4.81
N GLU A 24 -10.68 -2.28 -3.71
CA GLU A 24 -9.39 -2.39 -3.00
C GLU A 24 -8.34 -3.09 -3.86
N ALA A 25 -8.74 -3.99 -4.74
CA ALA A 25 -7.84 -4.69 -5.66
C ALA A 25 -7.17 -3.72 -6.67
N ASP A 26 -7.93 -2.75 -7.21
CA ASP A 26 -7.37 -1.75 -8.13
C ASP A 26 -6.39 -0.82 -7.40
N LEU A 27 -6.76 -0.38 -6.19
CA LEU A 27 -5.89 0.44 -5.34
C LEU A 27 -4.63 -0.34 -4.93
N HIS A 28 -4.77 -1.63 -4.63
CA HIS A 28 -3.67 -2.54 -4.31
C HIS A 28 -2.69 -2.67 -5.46
N GLY A 29 -3.18 -2.97 -6.66
CA GLY A 29 -2.36 -3.06 -7.87
C GLY A 29 -1.58 -1.77 -8.10
N LEU A 30 -2.26 -0.62 -8.03
CA LEU A 30 -1.63 0.68 -8.27
C LEU A 30 -0.52 0.99 -7.25
N ILE A 31 -0.77 0.79 -5.96
CA ILE A 31 0.26 1.01 -4.92
C ILE A 31 1.41 0.01 -5.08
N GLY A 32 1.11 -1.24 -5.41
CA GLY A 32 2.10 -2.28 -5.64
C GLY A 32 3.04 -1.99 -6.81
N GLU A 33 2.54 -1.35 -7.87
CA GLU A 33 3.31 -0.94 -9.04
C GLU A 33 4.02 0.40 -8.85
N THR A 34 3.38 1.34 -8.14
CA THR A 34 3.86 2.72 -7.99
C THR A 34 3.88 3.14 -6.52
N PRO A 35 4.70 2.51 -5.65
CA PRO A 35 4.71 2.83 -4.22
C PRO A 35 5.14 4.28 -3.91
N ALA A 36 5.85 4.92 -4.85
CA ALA A 36 6.25 6.33 -4.76
C ALA A 36 5.06 7.31 -4.74
N MET A 37 3.84 6.86 -5.07
CA MET A 37 2.64 7.69 -4.98
C MET A 37 2.15 7.92 -3.55
N LEU A 38 2.63 7.12 -2.58
CA LEU A 38 2.19 7.23 -1.20
C LEU A 38 2.70 8.53 -0.57
N PRO A 39 1.83 9.35 0.04
CA PRO A 39 2.22 10.64 0.63
C PRO A 39 2.88 10.45 2.00
N LEU A 40 4.05 9.81 2.01
CA LEU A 40 4.79 9.50 3.22
C LEU A 40 5.68 10.67 3.66
N ALA A 41 5.71 10.95 4.96
CA ALA A 41 6.59 11.95 5.54
C ALA A 41 8.06 11.60 5.28
N GLY A 42 8.85 12.58 4.85
CA GLY A 42 10.28 12.38 4.53
C GLY A 42 10.55 11.73 3.17
N THR A 43 9.53 11.46 2.36
CA THR A 43 9.66 10.88 1.00
C THR A 43 10.56 9.64 0.92
N PRO A 44 10.36 8.62 1.78
CA PRO A 44 11.16 7.39 1.72
C PRO A 44 10.93 6.64 0.41
N ARG A 45 11.98 5.98 -0.10
CA ARG A 45 11.83 5.09 -1.26
C ARG A 45 11.48 3.70 -0.77
N LEU A 46 10.34 3.21 -1.21
CA LEU A 46 9.86 1.87 -0.86
C LEU A 46 10.09 0.91 -2.02
N ALA A 47 10.69 -0.23 -1.72
CA ALA A 47 10.70 -1.39 -2.61
C ALA A 47 9.66 -2.39 -2.11
N ILE A 48 8.68 -2.73 -2.95
CA ILE A 48 7.72 -3.81 -2.64
C ILE A 48 8.47 -5.14 -2.75
N VAL A 49 8.44 -5.93 -1.68
CA VAL A 49 9.11 -7.23 -1.58
C VAL A 49 8.15 -8.41 -1.53
N GLY A 50 6.88 -8.17 -1.20
CA GLY A 50 5.84 -9.20 -1.19
C GLY A 50 4.44 -8.61 -1.33
N LYS A 51 3.54 -9.42 -1.89
CA LYS A 51 2.10 -9.13 -2.02
C LYS A 51 1.34 -10.23 -1.31
N GLU A 52 0.25 -9.88 -0.62
CA GLU A 52 -0.57 -10.84 0.12
C GLU A 52 0.28 -11.71 1.07
N VAL A 53 1.17 -11.09 1.84
CA VAL A 53 2.18 -11.80 2.64
C VAL A 53 1.55 -12.44 3.85
N ASN A 54 1.75 -13.75 4.01
CA ASN A 54 1.18 -14.48 5.16
C ASN A 54 1.82 -14.02 6.47
N CYS A 55 1.00 -13.43 7.34
CA CYS A 55 1.38 -12.91 8.65
C CYS A 55 0.68 -13.68 9.77
N GLY A 56 0.75 -15.02 9.72
CA GLY A 56 0.15 -15.92 10.70
C GLY A 56 -1.19 -16.47 10.22
N ARG A 57 -2.30 -15.93 10.70
CA ARG A 57 -3.66 -16.33 10.29
C ARG A 57 -4.28 -15.41 9.24
N GLU A 58 -3.63 -14.28 8.99
CA GLU A 58 -4.09 -13.24 8.09
C GLU A 58 -2.97 -12.90 7.10
N ARG A 59 -3.32 -12.20 6.02
CA ARG A 59 -2.40 -11.78 4.98
C ARG A 59 -2.32 -10.26 4.99
N ALA A 60 -1.11 -9.72 4.98
CA ALA A 60 -0.89 -8.30 4.77
C ALA A 60 -0.92 -8.01 3.26
N ASP A 61 -1.61 -6.95 2.86
CA ASP A 61 -1.78 -6.61 1.44
C ASP A 61 -0.42 -6.44 0.73
N LEU A 62 0.48 -5.61 1.27
CA LEU A 62 1.84 -5.46 0.76
C LEU A 62 2.87 -5.43 1.89
N LEU A 63 4.02 -6.04 1.64
CA LEU A 63 5.23 -5.86 2.41
C LEU A 63 6.26 -5.13 1.56
N ALA A 64 6.81 -4.06 2.11
CA ALA A 64 7.83 -3.25 1.50
C ALA A 64 9.05 -3.10 2.43
N VAL A 65 10.13 -2.58 1.86
CA VAL A 65 11.32 -2.18 2.60
C VAL A 65 11.68 -0.76 2.19
N GLU A 66 11.96 0.09 3.18
CA GLU A 66 12.58 1.40 2.94
C GLU A 66 14.01 1.17 2.45
N VAL A 67 14.29 1.55 1.21
CA VAL A 67 15.52 1.21 0.48
C VAL A 67 16.75 1.73 1.22
N GLU A 68 16.66 2.92 1.79
CA GLU A 68 17.78 3.60 2.45
C GLU A 68 18.16 2.97 3.79
N THR A 69 17.19 2.44 4.54
CA THR A 69 17.39 1.99 5.93
C THR A 69 17.27 0.48 6.10
N GLY A 70 16.69 -0.21 5.12
CA GLY A 70 16.31 -1.62 5.24
C GLY A 70 15.12 -1.84 6.18
N ARG A 71 14.44 -0.78 6.64
CA ARG A 71 13.32 -0.90 7.57
C ARG A 71 12.11 -1.54 6.88
N PRO A 72 11.55 -2.62 7.44
CA PRO A 72 10.31 -3.21 6.92
C PRO A 72 9.13 -2.26 7.06
N VAL A 73 8.28 -2.23 6.04
CA VAL A 73 7.06 -1.41 5.99
C VAL A 73 5.90 -2.31 5.59
N VAL A 74 4.91 -2.45 6.48
CA VAL A 74 3.65 -3.15 6.16
C VAL A 74 2.63 -2.13 5.68
N ILE A 75 1.95 -2.43 4.59
CA ILE A 75 0.92 -1.57 4.01
C ILE A 75 -0.37 -2.38 3.96
N GLU A 76 -1.39 -1.87 4.64
CA GLU A 76 -2.78 -2.35 4.56
C GLU A 76 -3.58 -1.32 3.77
N ILE A 77 -4.36 -1.79 2.81
CA ILE A 77 -5.03 -1.00 1.79
C ILE A 77 -6.53 -1.13 2.02
N LYS A 78 -7.18 0.03 2.15
CA LYS A 78 -8.62 0.12 2.35
C LYS A 78 -9.19 1.29 1.58
N LEU A 79 -10.39 1.13 1.03
CA LEU A 79 -11.11 2.26 0.43
C LEU A 79 -11.53 3.27 1.51
N ALA A 80 -11.71 4.52 1.10
CA ALA A 80 -12.17 5.59 1.99
C ALA A 80 -13.55 5.30 2.61
N SER A 81 -14.37 4.48 1.93
CA SER A 81 -15.67 4.01 2.41
C SER A 81 -15.58 2.95 3.52
N ASN A 82 -14.39 2.40 3.80
CA ASN A 82 -14.23 1.46 4.90
C ASN A 82 -14.49 2.16 6.25
N THR A 83 -15.53 1.69 6.95
CA THR A 83 -15.96 2.24 8.24
C THR A 83 -15.21 1.62 9.42
N ASP A 84 -14.57 0.46 9.25
CA ASP A 84 -13.92 -0.28 10.33
C ASP A 84 -12.42 0.04 10.45
N ARG A 85 -12.11 1.32 10.70
CA ARG A 85 -10.73 1.80 10.82
C ARG A 85 -9.97 1.17 11.99
N ARG A 86 -10.67 0.81 13.08
CA ARG A 86 -10.06 0.19 14.26
C ARG A 86 -9.54 -1.20 13.94
N ARG A 87 -10.31 -1.98 13.18
CA ARG A 87 -9.87 -3.29 12.71
C ARG A 87 -8.63 -3.18 11.83
N SER A 88 -8.63 -2.29 10.84
CA SER A 88 -7.47 -2.10 9.96
C SER A 88 -6.21 -1.68 10.72
N LEU A 89 -6.33 -0.81 11.72
CA LEU A 89 -5.20 -0.48 12.59
C LEU A 89 -4.70 -1.71 13.37
N THR A 90 -5.62 -2.49 13.93
CA THR A 90 -5.28 -3.71 14.69
C THR A 90 -4.59 -4.74 13.81
N GLN A 91 -5.02 -4.88 12.56
CA GLN A 91 -4.40 -5.74 11.55
C GLN A 91 -2.94 -5.34 11.29
N VAL A 92 -2.69 -4.07 10.96
CA VAL A 92 -1.33 -3.55 10.72
C VAL A 92 -0.41 -3.79 11.92
N LEU A 93 -0.90 -3.53 13.15
CA LEU A 93 -0.13 -3.80 14.36
C LEU A 93 0.14 -5.29 14.57
N GLY A 94 -0.84 -6.15 14.26
CA GLY A 94 -0.69 -7.60 14.30
C GLY A 94 0.38 -8.10 13.31
N TYR A 95 0.38 -7.57 12.09
CA TYR A 95 1.37 -7.91 11.06
C TYR A 95 2.77 -7.45 11.48
N ALA A 96 2.91 -6.22 11.96
CA ALA A 96 4.18 -5.71 12.48
C ALA A 96 4.71 -6.57 13.63
N ALA A 97 3.85 -6.96 14.58
CA ALA A 97 4.24 -7.83 15.70
C ALA A 97 4.62 -9.25 15.25
N TYR A 98 3.96 -9.79 14.21
CA TYR A 98 4.34 -11.06 13.60
C TYR A 98 5.71 -10.98 12.95
N LEU A 99 5.92 -10.02 12.04
CA LEU A 99 7.18 -9.85 11.30
C LEU A 99 8.36 -9.54 12.23
N ARG A 100 8.14 -8.78 13.30
CA ARG A 100 9.18 -8.43 14.29
C ARG A 100 9.83 -9.64 14.96
N ARG A 101 9.13 -10.78 15.00
CA ARG A 101 9.60 -12.04 15.59
C ARG A 101 10.38 -12.94 14.62
N LEU A 102 10.38 -12.60 13.33
CA LEU A 102 11.08 -13.38 12.32
C LEU A 102 12.56 -13.00 12.27
N ASP A 103 13.40 -14.01 12.04
CA ASP A 103 14.75 -13.81 11.54
C ASP A 103 14.73 -13.70 10.00
N ALA A 104 15.89 -13.54 9.38
CA ALA A 104 16.01 -13.44 7.91
C ALA A 104 15.46 -14.69 7.18
N ARG A 105 15.56 -15.87 7.80
CA ARG A 105 15.06 -17.12 7.21
C ARG A 105 13.53 -17.19 7.28
N GLY A 106 12.95 -16.81 8.42
CA GLY A 106 11.52 -16.68 8.61
C GLY A 106 10.93 -15.68 7.63
N LEU A 107 11.57 -14.52 7.46
CA LEU A 107 11.14 -13.51 6.49
C LEU A 107 11.15 -14.06 5.06
N ASN A 108 12.24 -14.73 4.65
CA ASN A 108 12.31 -15.36 3.32
C ASN A 108 11.26 -16.45 3.10
N THR A 109 10.79 -17.10 4.17
CA THR A 109 9.76 -18.13 4.08
C THR A 109 8.41 -17.50 3.73
N VAL A 110 8.04 -16.41 4.40
CA VAL A 110 6.75 -15.74 4.18
C VAL A 110 6.69 -14.94 2.88
N LEU A 111 7.84 -14.61 2.28
CA LEU A 111 7.92 -13.95 0.97
C LEU A 111 7.82 -14.90 -0.23
N ARG A 112 7.96 -16.21 -0.02
CA ARG A 112 7.95 -17.23 -1.09
C ARG A 112 6.60 -17.92 -1.29
N THR A 113 5.62 -17.58 -0.46
CA THR A 113 4.25 -18.10 -0.49
C THR A 113 3.32 -17.15 -1.21
#